data_AF-A0AAF1ADW8-F1
#
_entry.id   AF-A0AAF1ADW8-F1
#
_cell.length_a   1.000
_cell.length_b   1.000
_cell.length_c   1.000
_cell.angle_alpha   90.00
_cell.angle_beta   90.00
_cell.angle_gamma   90.00
#
_symmetry.space_group_name_H-M   'P 1'
#
loop_
_entity.id
_entity.type
_entity.pdbx_description
1 polymer ?
#
loop_
_entity_poly.entity_id
_entity_poly.type
_entity_poly.pdbx_seq_one_letter_code
_entity_poly.pdbx_strand_id
1 'polypeptide(L)'
;MDPGCSFITQSFRLLGDCLTRGAIPSDVVEKEDYCDDYDYWSNLPADILELIVGKFSYLRDYYRFIAVCRSWRDSLSHFKKPCLPLTEYPFLLLAEDVAPGAMLEYDPSQDYSEVEDNNDEEDDSGDDGGDNDVSGGDEEEEDSSDDDDGSGDGDDNHEEDNNGENEDNDKVDDTEEYEYDHNKISVGSSRGFYSLLTGKIYYIDLPEAAGRLIVGTNKGWLVTLGRDLQINLLHPLLNYQISLPPMLTFPLQMPYDEDYGPENYSDMFLSKVVVYSSVLNINSAFGLYPRHACPSPYVMAIYGDYYKLGFARLGDKVWTDVCVPAFNFSDIVYHKGNVYAVNCHGNIFVCGCDGDEEGGHIRGREIAWLESKDWEKKYLVEPTSGSGLLLLVRYRKELRLKYRTTHFSVWRLDLKYSDSLKDISCSLKQEKELGNESIFVGNSSSTAVSSSEIIKPNCIYFTDDNKEPYYHEGGGHDMGIFSMEHHTIEPHFQGKSYHPVSPPLWLCLSEPLTVSVHQTSKVR
;
A
#
# COMPACT_ATOMS: atom_id res chain seq x y z
N MET A 1 6.96 -7.88 44.09
CA MET A 1 7.10 -8.61 42.80
C MET A 1 6.66 -10.03 43.08
N ASP A 2 5.55 -10.44 42.48
CA ASP A 2 4.87 -11.69 42.80
C ASP A 2 5.43 -12.82 41.91
N PRO A 3 6.10 -13.85 42.45
CA PRO A 3 6.79 -14.88 41.66
C PRO A 3 5.87 -15.72 40.77
N GLY A 4 4.56 -15.71 41.01
CA GLY A 4 3.57 -16.38 40.16
C GLY A 4 3.36 -15.73 38.78
N CYS A 5 3.62 -14.43 38.64
CA CYS A 5 3.52 -13.73 37.35
C CYS A 5 4.63 -14.17 36.39
N SER A 6 5.83 -14.43 36.92
CA SER A 6 6.99 -14.90 36.15
C SER A 6 6.73 -16.22 35.44
N PHE A 7 6.01 -17.15 36.08
CA PHE A 7 5.81 -18.50 35.54
C PHE A 7 4.82 -18.51 34.37
N ILE A 8 3.73 -17.74 34.47
CA ILE A 8 2.73 -17.61 33.40
C ILE A 8 3.34 -16.89 32.19
N THR A 9 4.09 -15.80 32.40
CA THR A 9 4.80 -15.11 31.31
C THR A 9 5.86 -16.00 30.65
N GLN A 10 6.50 -16.89 31.41
CA GLN A 10 7.49 -17.84 30.90
C GLN A 10 6.84 -19.02 30.14
N SER A 11 5.66 -19.48 30.54
CA SER A 11 4.86 -20.46 29.80
C SER A 11 4.28 -19.89 28.50
N PHE A 12 3.85 -18.62 28.49
CA PHE A 12 3.44 -17.93 27.26
C PHE A 12 4.64 -17.55 26.37
N ARG A 13 5.82 -17.30 26.95
CA ARG A 13 7.08 -17.27 26.19
C ARG A 13 7.38 -18.62 25.57
N LEU A 14 7.19 -19.73 26.28
CA LEU A 14 7.40 -21.08 25.72
C LEU A 14 6.39 -21.43 24.63
N LEU A 15 5.14 -20.98 24.73
CA LEU A 15 4.16 -21.06 23.63
C LEU A 15 4.59 -20.19 22.44
N GLY A 16 5.15 -18.99 22.70
CA GLY A 16 5.83 -18.15 21.70
C GLY A 16 7.12 -18.77 21.16
N ASP A 17 7.85 -19.56 21.94
CA ASP A 17 9.11 -20.21 21.58
C ASP A 17 8.84 -21.48 20.75
N CYS A 18 7.77 -22.20 21.06
CA CYS A 18 7.21 -23.26 20.22
C CYS A 18 6.67 -22.70 18.89
N LEU A 19 6.13 -21.47 18.90
CA LEU A 19 5.75 -20.73 17.69
C LEU A 19 6.95 -20.16 16.91
N THR A 20 8.16 -20.11 17.48
CA THR A 20 9.36 -19.50 16.83
C THR A 20 10.49 -20.47 16.50
N ARG A 21 10.60 -21.67 17.12
CA ARG A 21 11.63 -22.65 16.77
C ARG A 21 11.11 -23.71 15.79
N GLY A 22 11.12 -23.35 14.51
CA GLY A 22 11.12 -24.34 13.44
C GLY A 22 12.45 -25.09 13.38
N ALA A 23 12.61 -26.15 14.17
CA ALA A 23 13.53 -27.29 13.93
C ALA A 23 13.55 -28.19 15.18
N ILE A 24 13.02 -29.40 15.07
CA ILE A 24 13.50 -30.52 15.88
C ILE A 24 14.82 -30.95 15.23
N PRO A 25 15.97 -30.98 15.93
CA PRO A 25 17.19 -31.53 15.38
C PRO A 25 16.94 -32.98 14.94
N SER A 26 17.23 -33.27 13.68
CA SER A 26 17.28 -34.62 13.15
C SER A 26 18.51 -35.32 13.70
N ASP A 27 18.48 -35.75 14.95
CA ASP A 27 19.40 -36.75 15.52
C ASP A 27 18.88 -37.16 16.90
N VAL A 28 18.20 -38.30 16.93
CA VAL A 28 18.07 -39.33 17.98
C VAL A 28 16.76 -40.06 17.68
N VAL A 29 16.83 -41.05 16.79
CA VAL A 29 15.78 -42.08 16.69
C VAL A 29 16.25 -43.26 17.53
N GLU A 30 15.92 -43.23 18.81
CA GLU A 30 15.69 -44.47 19.54
C GLU A 30 14.20 -44.53 19.89
N LYS A 31 13.59 -45.62 19.43
CA LYS A 31 12.19 -45.95 19.62
C LYS A 31 11.90 -46.12 21.10
N GLU A 32 11.02 -45.30 21.67
CA GLU A 32 10.16 -45.71 22.77
C GLU A 32 8.74 -45.17 22.56
N ASP A 33 7.78 -46.08 22.64
CA ASP A 33 6.35 -45.82 22.60
C ASP A 33 5.94 -44.90 23.77
N TYR A 34 5.55 -43.66 23.48
CA TYR A 34 4.77 -42.84 24.41
C TYR A 34 3.52 -42.32 23.72
N CYS A 35 2.39 -42.67 24.35
CA CYS A 35 1.04 -42.48 23.88
C CYS A 35 0.60 -41.01 23.88
N ASP A 36 -0.33 -40.71 22.98
CA ASP A 36 -1.12 -39.48 22.83
C ASP A 36 -1.57 -38.85 24.17
N ASP A 37 -1.10 -37.64 24.50
CA ASP A 37 -1.76 -36.77 25.49
C ASP A 37 -1.43 -35.26 25.33
N TYR A 38 -1.51 -34.73 24.10
CA TYR A 38 -1.22 -33.31 23.80
C TYR A 38 -2.47 -32.41 23.71
N ASP A 39 -3.56 -32.71 24.44
CA ASP A 39 -4.85 -31.98 24.31
C ASP A 39 -5.27 -31.20 25.59
N TYR A 40 -4.31 -30.85 26.46
CA TYR A 40 -4.60 -30.31 27.81
C TYR A 40 -4.99 -28.82 27.86
N TRP A 41 -4.51 -27.99 26.93
CA TRP A 41 -4.67 -26.53 27.02
C TRP A 41 -5.90 -25.99 26.28
N SER A 42 -6.28 -26.62 25.17
CA SER A 42 -7.48 -26.31 24.38
C SER A 42 -8.78 -26.45 25.18
N ASN A 43 -8.76 -27.29 26.23
CA ASN A 43 -9.92 -27.68 27.03
C ASN A 43 -10.00 -27.01 28.43
N LEU A 44 -9.25 -25.93 28.66
CA LEU A 44 -9.36 -25.20 29.93
C LEU A 44 -10.79 -24.66 30.14
N PRO A 45 -11.35 -24.76 31.36
CA PRO A 45 -12.69 -24.23 31.61
C PRO A 45 -12.73 -22.69 31.60
N ALA A 46 -13.89 -22.14 31.25
CA ALA A 46 -14.07 -20.71 30.97
C ALA A 46 -13.73 -19.80 32.17
N ASP A 47 -13.95 -20.25 33.40
CA ASP A 47 -13.61 -19.54 34.62
C ASP A 47 -12.10 -19.33 34.80
N ILE A 48 -11.29 -20.34 34.46
CA ILE A 48 -9.82 -20.23 34.47
C ILE A 48 -9.34 -19.28 33.38
N LEU A 49 -9.94 -19.39 32.19
CA LEU A 49 -9.68 -18.54 31.04
C LEU A 49 -9.97 -17.06 31.36
N GLU A 50 -11.10 -16.78 32.03
CA GLU A 50 -11.46 -15.44 32.52
C GLU A 50 -10.47 -14.91 33.55
N LEU A 51 -10.01 -15.75 34.49
CA LEU A 51 -8.99 -15.36 35.48
C LEU A 51 -7.67 -14.98 34.83
N ILE A 52 -7.22 -15.76 33.83
CA ILE A 52 -6.01 -15.48 33.06
C ILE A 52 -6.14 -14.10 32.38
N VAL A 53 -7.25 -13.86 31.69
CA VAL A 53 -7.49 -12.60 30.98
C VAL A 53 -7.64 -11.42 31.92
N GLY A 54 -8.21 -11.63 33.10
CA GLY A 54 -8.24 -10.65 34.19
C GLY A 54 -6.85 -10.13 34.57
N LYS A 55 -5.80 -10.96 34.45
CA LYS A 55 -4.41 -10.61 34.78
C LYS A 55 -3.65 -9.88 33.68
N PHE A 56 -4.17 -9.82 32.46
CA PHE A 56 -3.46 -9.15 31.36
C PHE A 56 -3.38 -7.64 31.54
N SER A 57 -2.16 -7.11 31.50
CA SER A 57 -1.90 -5.67 31.56
C SER A 57 -1.73 -5.04 30.17
N TYR A 58 -1.51 -5.86 29.14
CA TYR A 58 -1.22 -5.40 27.78
C TYR A 58 -2.21 -6.00 26.78
N LEU A 59 -2.64 -5.19 25.80
CA LEU A 59 -3.51 -5.63 24.69
C LEU A 59 -2.95 -6.84 23.93
N ARG A 60 -1.62 -6.91 23.80
CA ARG A 60 -0.93 -8.03 23.16
C ARG A 60 -1.22 -9.38 23.80
N ASP A 61 -1.21 -9.45 25.13
CA ASP A 61 -1.45 -10.71 25.85
C ASP A 61 -2.88 -11.18 25.62
N TYR A 62 -3.82 -10.23 25.56
CA TYR A 62 -5.21 -10.48 25.18
C TYR A 62 -5.33 -11.04 23.75
N TYR A 63 -4.61 -10.48 22.79
CA TYR A 63 -4.64 -10.97 21.41
C TYR A 63 -4.04 -12.36 21.24
N ARG A 64 -2.90 -12.62 21.89
CA ARG A 64 -2.28 -13.95 21.93
C ARG A 64 -3.19 -14.99 22.55
N PHE A 65 -4.02 -14.59 23.51
CA PHE A 65 -5.01 -15.44 24.14
C PHE A 65 -6.15 -15.82 23.20
N ILE A 66 -6.78 -14.86 22.51
CA ILE A 66 -7.88 -15.15 21.55
C ILE A 66 -7.42 -15.78 20.23
N ALA A 67 -6.11 -15.76 20.01
CA ALA A 67 -5.41 -16.42 18.91
C ALA A 67 -5.25 -17.94 19.11
N VAL A 68 -5.36 -18.45 20.35
CA VAL A 68 -5.10 -19.86 20.67
C VAL A 68 -6.09 -20.80 19.99
N CYS A 69 -7.38 -20.68 20.27
CA CYS A 69 -8.44 -21.49 19.66
C CYS A 69 -9.82 -20.83 19.81
N ARG A 70 -10.85 -21.40 19.14
CA ARG A 70 -12.23 -20.91 19.23
C ARG A 70 -12.77 -20.91 20.67
N SER A 71 -12.53 -21.98 21.43
CA SER A 71 -13.02 -22.08 22.82
C SER A 71 -12.48 -20.96 23.72
N TRP A 72 -11.18 -20.65 23.62
CA TRP A 72 -10.56 -19.56 24.37
C TRP A 72 -11.13 -18.20 23.95
N ARG A 73 -11.36 -17.98 22.65
CA ARG A 73 -12.00 -16.76 22.14
C ARG A 73 -13.43 -16.60 22.66
N ASP A 74 -14.24 -17.65 22.57
CA ASP A 74 -15.66 -17.62 22.92
C ASP A 74 -15.87 -17.38 24.42
N SER A 75 -14.92 -17.82 25.26
CA SER A 75 -14.91 -17.55 26.71
C SER A 75 -14.93 -16.06 27.06
N LEU A 76 -14.59 -15.18 26.11
CA LEU A 76 -14.48 -13.74 26.33
C LEU A 76 -15.64 -12.90 25.77
N SER A 77 -16.68 -13.55 25.25
CA SER A 77 -17.89 -12.88 24.74
C SER A 77 -18.54 -11.91 25.73
N HIS A 78 -18.29 -12.06 27.04
CA HIS A 78 -18.83 -11.21 28.11
C HIS A 78 -17.78 -10.30 28.78
N PHE A 79 -16.50 -10.35 28.39
CA PHE A 79 -15.41 -9.69 29.10
C PHE A 79 -15.23 -8.22 28.63
N LYS A 80 -15.47 -7.26 29.53
CA LYS A 80 -15.50 -5.80 29.23
C LYS A 80 -14.15 -5.08 29.35
N LYS A 81 -13.01 -5.73 29.08
CA LYS A 81 -11.73 -4.99 29.03
C LYS A 81 -11.74 -4.06 27.81
N PRO A 82 -11.05 -2.91 27.85
CA PRO A 82 -10.86 -2.06 26.67
C PRO A 82 -9.92 -2.79 25.71
N CYS A 83 -10.44 -3.75 24.97
CA CYS A 83 -9.78 -4.38 23.84
C CYS A 83 -10.03 -3.55 22.59
N LEU A 84 -9.02 -3.45 21.73
CA LEU A 84 -9.23 -3.07 20.35
C LEU A 84 -10.28 -4.05 19.78
N PRO A 85 -11.46 -3.58 19.36
CA PRO A 85 -12.51 -4.49 18.89
C PRO A 85 -12.02 -5.10 17.57
N LEU A 86 -12.00 -6.43 17.43
CA LEU A 86 -11.79 -7.03 16.11
C LEU A 86 -13.04 -6.74 15.29
N THR A 87 -12.93 -5.79 14.37
CA THR A 87 -14.04 -5.31 13.55
C THR A 87 -13.74 -5.60 12.10
N GLU A 88 -14.80 -5.78 11.31
CA GLU A 88 -14.71 -5.80 9.85
C GLU A 88 -14.31 -4.43 9.27
N TYR A 89 -14.41 -3.36 10.07
CA TYR A 89 -14.06 -2.01 9.66
C TYR A 89 -12.57 -1.70 9.85
N PRO A 90 -11.94 -0.95 8.92
CA PRO A 90 -10.57 -0.50 9.06
C PRO A 90 -10.35 0.42 10.27
N PHE A 91 -9.19 0.26 10.90
CA PHE A 91 -8.64 1.23 11.84
C PHE A 91 -7.78 2.24 11.10
N LEU A 92 -7.73 3.48 11.61
CA LEU A 92 -6.70 4.42 11.20
C LEU A 92 -5.48 4.19 12.10
N LEU A 93 -4.44 3.57 11.55
CA LEU A 93 -3.13 3.50 12.18
C LEU A 93 -2.51 4.90 12.10
N LEU A 94 -2.34 5.54 13.25
CA LEU A 94 -1.76 6.87 13.35
C LEU A 94 -0.25 6.82 13.11
N ALA A 95 0.27 7.97 12.68
CA ALA A 95 1.68 8.20 12.46
C ALA A 95 2.50 8.01 13.74
N GLU A 96 3.82 7.85 13.57
CA GLU A 96 4.77 7.85 14.67
C GLU A 96 4.76 9.17 15.45
N ASP A 97 4.91 9.10 16.76
CA ASP A 97 5.10 10.31 17.56
C ASP A 97 6.48 10.92 17.26
N VAL A 98 6.45 12.22 17.00
CA VAL A 98 7.63 13.03 16.68
C VAL A 98 8.04 13.91 17.85
N ALA A 99 9.33 14.18 18.01
CA ALA A 99 9.81 15.07 19.06
C ALA A 99 9.24 16.48 18.84
N PRO A 100 8.86 17.22 19.90
CA PRO A 100 8.43 18.61 19.76
C PRO A 100 9.51 19.44 19.03
N GLY A 101 9.12 20.19 18.00
CA GLY A 101 10.03 21.01 17.19
C GLY A 101 10.85 20.26 16.14
N ALA A 102 10.62 18.95 15.97
CA ALA A 102 11.29 18.12 14.96
C ALA A 102 10.55 18.06 13.62
N MET A 103 9.46 18.80 13.45
CA MET A 103 8.82 19.07 12.16
C MET A 103 8.78 20.59 11.95
N LEU A 104 8.96 21.05 10.72
CA LEU A 104 8.81 22.48 10.39
C LEU A 104 7.33 22.85 10.56
N GLU A 105 7.03 23.80 11.46
CA GLU A 105 5.67 24.33 11.60
C GLU A 105 5.36 25.25 10.40
N TYR A 106 4.34 24.91 9.61
CA TYR A 106 3.89 25.76 8.50
C TYR A 106 2.98 26.89 9.00
N ASP A 107 3.24 28.12 8.55
CA ASP A 107 2.38 29.28 8.79
C ASP A 107 1.32 29.41 7.67
N PRO A 108 0.02 29.17 7.95
CA PRO A 108 -1.05 29.27 6.96
C PRO A 108 -1.26 30.65 6.35
N SER A 109 -0.70 31.71 6.96
CA SER A 109 -0.82 33.07 6.41
C SER A 109 -0.03 33.27 5.12
N GLN A 110 0.89 32.35 4.78
CA GLN A 110 1.72 32.40 3.57
C GLN A 110 1.04 31.86 2.31
N ASP A 111 -0.17 31.27 2.42
CA ASP A 111 -0.94 30.71 1.30
C ASP A 111 -1.82 31.76 0.58
N TYR A 112 -1.93 32.98 1.11
CA TYR A 112 -2.83 34.03 0.62
C TYR A 112 -2.27 34.94 -0.50
N SER A 113 -1.19 34.55 -1.18
CA SER A 113 -0.83 35.19 -2.46
C SER A 113 -1.54 34.43 -3.57
N GLU A 114 -2.71 34.92 -3.98
CA GLU A 114 -3.43 34.46 -5.17
C GLU A 114 -2.45 34.41 -6.35
N VAL A 115 -2.21 33.22 -6.90
CA VAL A 115 -1.72 33.12 -8.28
C VAL A 115 -2.91 33.58 -9.12
N GLU A 116 -2.83 34.81 -9.64
CA GLU A 116 -3.81 35.30 -10.59
C GLU A 116 -3.80 34.35 -11.80
N ASP A 117 -4.88 33.59 -11.96
CA ASP A 117 -5.19 32.85 -13.19
C ASP A 117 -5.27 33.88 -14.31
N ASN A 118 -4.20 34.01 -15.11
CA ASN A 118 -4.29 34.70 -16.38
C ASN A 118 -5.20 33.86 -17.29
N ASN A 119 -6.37 34.42 -17.59
CA ASN A 119 -7.33 33.88 -18.53
C ASN A 119 -6.69 33.71 -19.92
N ASP A 120 -6.53 32.46 -20.35
CA ASP A 120 -6.53 32.14 -21.79
C ASP A 120 -7.99 31.84 -22.17
N GLU A 121 -8.74 32.90 -22.48
CA GLU A 121 -9.92 32.77 -23.34
C GLU A 121 -9.40 32.46 -24.76
N GLU A 122 -9.43 31.20 -25.18
CA GLU A 122 -9.36 30.89 -26.61
C GLU A 122 -10.76 30.99 -27.22
N ASP A 123 -10.87 31.97 -28.13
CA ASP A 123 -12.02 32.30 -28.96
C ASP A 123 -12.54 31.08 -29.74
N ASP A 124 -13.74 30.60 -29.38
CA ASP A 124 -14.55 29.73 -30.22
C ASP A 124 -15.47 30.60 -31.08
N SER A 125 -14.96 31.05 -32.23
CA SER A 125 -15.78 31.59 -33.31
C SER A 125 -15.91 30.54 -34.42
N GLY A 126 -17.08 29.89 -34.45
CA GLY A 126 -17.46 29.01 -35.54
C GLY A 126 -17.58 29.72 -36.88
N ASP A 127 -17.30 28.98 -37.96
CA ASP A 127 -17.98 29.20 -39.23
C ASP A 127 -18.24 27.85 -39.92
N ASP A 128 -19.46 27.76 -40.42
CA ASP A 128 -20.14 26.61 -41.02
C ASP A 128 -20.10 26.80 -42.54
N GLY A 129 -19.75 25.78 -43.34
CA GLY A 129 -19.78 25.96 -44.79
C GLY A 129 -19.15 24.89 -45.68
N GLY A 130 -19.88 23.79 -45.87
CA GLY A 130 -20.35 23.34 -47.20
C GLY A 130 -19.38 23.00 -48.33
N ASP A 131 -19.36 21.70 -48.66
CA ASP A 131 -19.13 21.03 -49.95
C ASP A 131 -19.13 21.87 -51.25
N ASN A 132 -18.13 21.64 -52.12
CA ASN A 132 -18.28 20.91 -53.40
C ASN A 132 -17.13 21.19 -54.40
N ASP A 133 -16.44 20.11 -54.78
CA ASP A 133 -16.26 19.60 -56.14
C ASP A 133 -15.74 20.47 -57.33
N VAL A 134 -14.67 19.92 -57.94
CA VAL A 134 -14.44 19.66 -59.39
C VAL A 134 -13.46 20.53 -60.19
N SER A 135 -12.53 19.77 -60.81
CA SER A 135 -11.83 19.92 -62.10
C SER A 135 -10.53 20.74 -62.23
N GLY A 136 -9.43 20.03 -62.57
CA GLY A 136 -9.00 19.90 -63.99
C GLY A 136 -7.62 20.46 -64.38
N GLY A 137 -6.86 19.63 -65.10
CA GLY A 137 -5.73 19.97 -66.01
C GLY A 137 -4.34 19.87 -65.37
N ASP A 138 -3.50 18.87 -65.65
CA ASP A 138 -2.80 18.47 -66.90
C ASP A 138 -1.52 19.27 -67.19
N GLU A 139 -0.53 18.50 -67.67
CA GLU A 139 0.75 18.88 -68.31
C GLU A 139 1.90 19.34 -67.39
N GLU A 140 3.17 18.98 -67.57
CA GLU A 140 3.95 17.94 -68.29
C GLU A 140 5.41 18.46 -68.24
N GLU A 141 6.41 17.56 -68.09
CA GLU A 141 7.78 17.71 -68.65
C GLU A 141 8.66 18.83 -68.01
N GLU A 142 9.99 18.77 -67.88
CA GLU A 142 11.10 17.94 -68.33
C GLU A 142 12.32 18.50 -67.52
N ASP A 143 13.10 17.66 -66.84
CA ASP A 143 14.46 17.23 -67.23
C ASP A 143 15.66 18.05 -66.73
N SER A 144 16.70 17.28 -66.35
CA SER A 144 18.15 17.59 -66.29
C SER A 144 18.63 18.52 -65.16
N SER A 145 19.78 18.33 -64.49
CA SER A 145 20.90 17.39 -64.61
C SER A 145 21.87 17.62 -63.43
N ASP A 146 22.59 16.57 -63.08
CA ASP A 146 24.01 16.49 -62.71
C ASP A 146 24.60 17.29 -61.53
N ASP A 147 25.12 16.48 -60.60
CA ASP A 147 26.49 16.45 -60.08
C ASP A 147 26.99 17.35 -58.92
N ASP A 148 27.45 16.61 -57.91
CA ASP A 148 28.73 16.69 -57.19
C ASP A 148 29.02 17.77 -56.13
N ASP A 149 29.42 17.22 -54.97
CA ASP A 149 30.55 17.57 -54.12
C ASP A 149 30.65 19.03 -53.64
N GLY A 150 30.60 19.34 -52.34
CA GLY A 150 31.41 18.72 -51.30
C GLY A 150 32.48 19.72 -50.83
N SER A 151 32.41 20.06 -49.54
CA SER A 151 33.49 20.58 -48.69
C SER A 151 33.83 22.08 -48.72
N GLY A 152 34.11 22.62 -47.52
CA GLY A 152 34.79 23.90 -47.27
C GLY A 152 33.98 24.80 -46.35
N ASP A 153 34.06 24.63 -45.02
CA ASP A 153 35.10 25.16 -44.11
C ASP A 153 35.13 26.69 -43.99
N GLY A 154 35.14 27.13 -42.72
CA GLY A 154 35.73 28.38 -42.25
C GLY A 154 34.70 29.50 -42.05
N ASP A 155 34.23 29.74 -40.83
CA ASP A 155 34.94 30.40 -39.72
C ASP A 155 34.97 31.93 -39.83
N ASP A 156 34.88 32.53 -38.64
CA ASP A 156 35.45 33.81 -38.25
C ASP A 156 34.70 35.11 -38.63
N ASN A 157 34.05 35.69 -37.63
CA ASN A 157 34.60 36.80 -36.82
C ASN A 157 33.44 37.52 -36.11
N HIS A 158 33.35 37.54 -34.78
CA HIS A 158 34.12 38.34 -33.82
C HIS A 158 34.00 39.86 -34.00
N GLU A 159 33.85 40.50 -32.82
CA GLU A 159 33.97 41.92 -32.47
C GLU A 159 32.67 42.76 -32.52
N GLU A 160 32.33 43.55 -31.51
CA GLU A 160 32.75 43.72 -30.10
C GLU A 160 31.82 44.81 -29.53
N ASP A 161 31.41 44.64 -28.28
CA ASP A 161 31.25 45.64 -27.22
C ASP A 161 30.77 47.08 -27.51
N ASN A 162 29.67 47.48 -26.88
CA ASN A 162 29.76 48.22 -25.59
C ASN A 162 28.39 48.60 -24.98
N ASN A 163 28.23 48.18 -23.72
CA ASN A 163 27.72 48.89 -22.54
C ASN A 163 26.44 49.76 -22.59
N GLY A 164 25.49 49.37 -21.75
CA GLY A 164 24.42 50.22 -21.22
C GLY A 164 23.58 49.47 -20.19
N GLU A 165 23.89 49.68 -18.91
CA GLU A 165 23.28 49.14 -17.70
C GLU A 165 21.75 49.23 -17.66
N ASN A 166 21.08 48.19 -17.15
CA ASN A 166 20.01 48.33 -16.17
C ASN A 166 19.88 47.03 -15.35
N GLU A 167 20.15 47.20 -14.07
CA GLU A 167 19.98 46.24 -12.99
C GLU A 167 18.48 46.03 -12.75
N ASP A 168 17.98 44.82 -13.00
CA ASP A 168 16.83 44.29 -12.27
C ASP A 168 17.25 42.91 -11.75
N ASN A 169 17.76 42.94 -10.50
CA ASN A 169 18.05 41.76 -9.70
C ASN A 169 16.72 41.11 -9.28
N ASP A 170 16.17 40.22 -10.12
CA ASP A 170 15.37 39.13 -9.61
C ASP A 170 16.33 38.12 -8.97
N LYS A 171 16.75 38.44 -7.74
CA LYS A 171 17.23 37.44 -6.80
C LYS A 171 16.06 36.50 -6.55
N VAL A 172 15.96 35.45 -7.35
CA VAL A 172 15.41 34.18 -6.90
C VAL A 172 16.20 33.87 -5.62
N ASP A 173 15.52 34.00 -4.49
CA ASP A 173 16.03 33.58 -3.20
C ASP A 173 16.41 32.11 -3.37
N ASP A 174 17.72 31.87 -3.45
CA ASP A 174 18.31 30.53 -3.38
C ASP A 174 17.65 29.88 -2.18
N THR A 175 16.74 28.94 -2.46
CA THR A 175 16.14 28.12 -1.42
C THR A 175 17.30 27.41 -0.77
N GLU A 176 17.69 27.85 0.43
CA GLU A 176 18.54 27.06 1.31
C GLU A 176 17.87 25.69 1.39
N GLU A 177 18.45 24.73 0.68
CA GLU A 177 18.07 23.32 0.72
C GLU A 177 18.42 22.85 2.13
N TYR A 178 17.50 23.10 3.06
CA TYR A 178 17.64 22.65 4.44
C TYR A 178 17.74 21.13 4.37
N GLU A 179 18.94 20.60 4.61
CA GLU A 179 19.24 19.20 4.81
C GLU A 179 18.45 18.72 6.05
N TYR A 180 17.15 18.46 5.84
CA TYR A 180 16.21 18.16 6.90
C TYR A 180 16.39 16.71 7.31
N ASP A 181 17.16 16.52 8.37
CA ASP A 181 17.49 15.21 8.91
C ASP A 181 16.25 14.56 9.55
N HIS A 182 15.41 13.91 8.73
CA HIS A 182 14.24 13.12 9.18
C HIS A 182 14.61 12.03 10.22
N ASN A 183 15.92 11.78 10.45
CA ASN A 183 16.48 10.66 11.19
C ASN A 183 16.47 10.87 12.71
N LYS A 184 16.10 12.05 13.20
CA LYS A 184 16.05 12.39 14.64
C LYS A 184 14.65 12.65 15.17
N ILE A 185 13.63 12.44 14.34
CA ILE A 185 12.27 12.88 14.62
C ILE A 185 11.51 11.85 15.49
N SER A 186 11.66 10.54 15.22
CA SER A 186 10.94 9.49 15.96
C SER A 186 11.41 9.40 17.42
N VAL A 187 10.45 9.45 18.35
CA VAL A 187 10.70 9.41 19.80
C VAL A 187 9.93 8.30 20.53
N GLY A 188 9.35 7.33 19.81
CA GLY A 188 8.54 6.30 20.46
C GLY A 188 8.33 5.03 19.66
N SER A 189 8.26 3.91 20.38
CA SER A 189 7.85 2.62 19.82
C SER A 189 6.33 2.44 19.75
N SER A 190 5.55 3.37 20.29
CA SER A 190 4.10 3.27 20.36
C SER A 190 3.43 3.73 19.06
N ARG A 191 2.31 3.11 18.71
CA ARG A 191 1.43 3.51 17.59
C ARG A 191 -0.02 3.57 18.05
N GLY A 192 -0.71 4.64 17.66
CA GLY A 192 -2.13 4.82 17.95
C GLY A 192 -3.01 4.14 16.90
N PHE A 193 -4.03 3.41 17.35
CA PHE A 193 -5.09 2.84 16.51
C PHE A 193 -6.36 3.61 16.78
N TYR A 194 -6.75 4.48 15.86
CA TYR A 194 -8.00 5.22 15.96
C TYR A 194 -9.15 4.40 15.39
N SER A 195 -10.19 4.23 16.20
CA SER A 195 -11.41 3.49 15.86
C SER A 195 -12.51 4.47 15.46
N LEU A 196 -12.93 4.44 14.20
CA LEU A 196 -14.10 5.20 13.74
C LEU A 196 -15.37 4.83 14.51
N LEU A 197 -15.48 3.57 14.96
CA LEU A 197 -16.65 3.09 15.70
C LEU A 197 -16.82 3.75 17.07
N THR A 198 -15.70 3.94 17.77
CA THR A 198 -15.74 4.37 19.17
C THR A 198 -15.25 5.80 19.37
N GLY A 199 -14.65 6.41 18.34
CA GLY A 199 -13.96 7.70 18.44
C GLY A 199 -12.75 7.68 19.39
N LYS A 200 -12.23 6.49 19.72
CA LYS A 200 -11.14 6.29 20.67
C LYS A 200 -9.85 5.89 19.98
N ILE A 201 -8.73 6.30 20.57
CA ILE A 201 -7.38 5.87 20.20
C ILE A 201 -6.93 4.80 21.19
N TYR A 202 -6.45 3.68 20.66
CA TYR A 202 -5.84 2.60 21.44
C TYR A 202 -4.36 2.54 21.08
N TYR A 203 -3.48 2.69 22.06
CA TYR A 203 -2.04 2.64 21.83
C TYR A 203 -1.52 1.20 21.97
N ILE A 204 -0.68 0.81 21.03
CA ILE A 204 0.08 -0.44 21.09
C ILE A 204 1.56 -0.16 20.98
N ASP A 205 2.37 -0.98 21.63
CA ASP A 205 3.82 -0.96 21.48
C ASP A 205 4.21 -1.76 20.23
N LEU A 206 4.75 -1.07 19.24
CA LEU A 206 5.17 -1.58 17.93
C LEU A 206 6.61 -1.13 17.60
N PRO A 207 7.61 -1.49 18.44
CA PRO A 207 9.01 -1.06 18.25
C PRO A 207 9.60 -1.50 16.91
N GLU A 208 9.08 -2.58 16.33
CA GLU A 208 9.60 -3.14 15.09
C GLU A 208 9.20 -2.35 13.84
N ALA A 209 8.30 -1.38 13.99
CA ALA A 209 7.93 -0.42 12.95
C ALA A 209 8.51 1.00 13.19
N ALA A 210 9.17 1.23 14.33
CA ALA A 210 9.69 2.54 14.70
C ALA A 210 10.79 3.00 13.73
N GLY A 211 10.65 4.21 13.17
CA GLY A 211 11.57 4.77 12.19
C GLY A 211 11.65 4.00 10.86
N ARG A 212 10.65 3.16 10.56
CA ARG A 212 10.58 2.38 9.31
C ARG A 212 9.43 2.89 8.44
N LEU A 213 9.61 2.80 7.12
CA LEU A 213 8.50 2.89 6.18
C LEU A 213 7.48 1.80 6.49
N ILE A 214 6.19 2.14 6.46
CA ILE A 214 5.09 1.21 6.69
C ILE A 214 4.12 1.25 5.51
N VAL A 215 3.81 0.08 4.95
CA VAL A 215 2.78 -0.11 3.92
C VAL A 215 1.79 -1.16 4.41
N GLY A 216 0.48 -0.88 4.35
CA GLY A 216 -0.54 -1.84 4.75
C GLY A 216 -0.91 -2.81 3.63
N THR A 217 -1.10 -4.08 3.99
CA THR A 217 -1.49 -5.15 3.05
C THR A 217 -2.99 -5.48 3.12
N ASN A 218 -3.50 -6.13 2.08
CA ASN A 218 -4.86 -6.65 1.98
C ASN A 218 -5.21 -7.78 2.97
N LYS A 219 -4.27 -8.18 3.83
CA LYS A 219 -4.43 -9.25 4.83
C LYS A 219 -4.28 -8.78 6.28
N GLY A 220 -4.23 -7.47 6.51
CA GLY A 220 -4.10 -6.91 7.86
C GLY A 220 -2.68 -6.98 8.44
N TRP A 221 -1.70 -7.34 7.62
CA TRP A 221 -0.29 -7.23 7.95
C TRP A 221 0.29 -5.91 7.46
N LEU A 222 1.36 -5.48 8.11
CA LEU A 222 2.17 -4.34 7.70
C LEU A 222 3.43 -4.85 7.00
N VAL A 223 3.86 -4.19 5.93
CA VAL A 223 5.21 -4.34 5.41
C VAL A 223 6.05 -3.20 5.95
N THR A 224 7.20 -3.52 6.51
CA THR A 224 8.16 -2.55 7.03
C THR A 224 9.44 -2.58 6.21
N LEU A 225 9.98 -1.41 5.89
CA LEU A 225 11.30 -1.24 5.29
C LEU A 225 12.07 -0.21 6.13
N GLY A 226 13.28 -0.60 6.56
CA GLY A 226 14.17 0.28 7.30
C GLY A 226 15.45 0.56 6.53
N ARG A 227 16.27 1.42 7.10
CA ARG A 227 17.59 1.78 6.56
C ARG A 227 18.63 0.67 6.64
N ASP A 228 18.33 -0.37 7.41
CA ASP A 228 19.03 -1.66 7.34
C ASP A 228 18.74 -2.42 6.04
N LEU A 229 17.91 -1.83 5.16
CA LEU A 229 17.48 -2.35 3.87
C LEU A 229 16.70 -3.67 4.00
N GLN A 230 16.29 -4.01 5.22
CA GLN A 230 15.52 -5.22 5.52
C GLN A 230 14.04 -4.95 5.31
N ILE A 231 13.37 -5.91 4.67
CA ILE A 231 11.94 -5.86 4.46
C ILE A 231 11.31 -6.97 5.30
N ASN A 232 10.31 -6.62 6.12
CA ASN A 232 9.62 -7.59 6.96
C ASN A 232 8.11 -7.41 6.85
N LEU A 233 7.40 -8.53 6.79
CA LEU A 233 5.97 -8.59 7.01
C LEU A 233 5.69 -8.70 8.52
N LEU A 234 5.09 -7.68 9.11
CA LEU A 234 4.86 -7.50 10.55
C LEU A 234 3.37 -7.62 10.87
N HIS A 235 3.03 -8.51 11.80
CA HIS A 235 1.69 -8.60 12.34
C HIS A 235 1.52 -7.57 13.48
N PRO A 236 0.68 -6.53 13.32
CA PRO A 236 0.66 -5.37 14.21
C PRO A 236 0.27 -5.70 15.65
N LEU A 237 -0.51 -6.76 15.90
CA LEU A 237 -0.97 -7.12 17.25
C LEU A 237 -0.20 -8.27 17.92
N LEU A 238 0.59 -9.02 17.16
CA LEU A 238 1.27 -10.23 17.64
C LEU A 238 2.78 -10.02 17.79
N ASN A 239 3.32 -8.95 17.20
CA ASN A 239 4.75 -8.66 17.02
C ASN A 239 5.48 -9.83 16.36
N TYR A 240 4.77 -10.56 15.50
CA TYR A 240 5.33 -11.63 14.71
C TYR A 240 5.79 -11.06 13.37
N GLN A 241 7.01 -11.42 12.96
CA GLN A 241 7.61 -10.93 11.72
C GLN A 241 8.03 -12.09 10.84
N ILE A 242 7.80 -11.93 9.54
CA ILE A 242 8.35 -12.80 8.51
C ILE A 242 9.28 -11.94 7.65
N SER A 243 10.55 -12.33 7.58
CA SER A 243 11.50 -11.64 6.72
C SER A 243 11.21 -11.92 5.25
N LEU A 244 11.18 -10.85 4.46
CA LEU A 244 11.14 -10.87 3.01
C LEU A 244 12.56 -10.62 2.46
N PRO A 245 12.82 -10.86 1.17
CA PRO A 245 14.12 -10.51 0.59
C PRO A 245 14.44 -9.01 0.80
N PRO A 246 15.69 -8.63 1.07
CA PRO A 246 16.06 -7.24 1.35
C PRO A 246 15.96 -6.37 0.09
N MET A 247 15.88 -5.05 0.28
CA MET A 247 15.74 -4.05 -0.79
C MET A 247 16.81 -4.20 -1.90
N LEU A 248 18.05 -4.56 -1.53
CA LEU A 248 19.15 -4.74 -2.48
C LEU A 248 19.04 -5.99 -3.37
N THR A 249 17.95 -6.75 -3.26
CA THR A 249 17.72 -7.93 -4.11
C THR A 249 16.65 -7.70 -5.16
N PHE A 250 16.09 -6.48 -5.24
CA PHE A 250 15.24 -6.11 -6.36
C PHE A 250 16.05 -6.04 -7.66
N PRO A 251 15.55 -6.57 -8.79
CA PRO A 251 16.31 -6.64 -10.05
C PRO A 251 16.70 -5.28 -10.63
N LEU A 252 15.91 -4.24 -10.37
CA LEU A 252 16.14 -2.89 -10.86
C LEU A 252 16.22 -1.92 -9.69
N GLN A 253 17.44 -1.69 -9.23
CA GLN A 253 17.75 -0.64 -8.27
C GLN A 253 18.21 0.61 -9.01
N MET A 254 18.10 1.75 -8.35
CA MET A 254 18.56 3.04 -8.84
C MET A 254 19.98 2.99 -9.42
N PRO A 255 20.31 3.77 -10.46
CA PRO A 255 21.67 4.25 -10.61
C PRO A 255 21.91 5.19 -9.42
N TYR A 256 22.66 4.70 -8.43
CA TYR A 256 23.04 5.49 -7.27
C TYR A 256 23.73 6.78 -7.72
N ASP A 257 23.31 7.91 -7.17
CA ASP A 257 24.11 9.12 -7.21
C ASP A 257 25.43 8.85 -6.46
N GLU A 258 26.54 9.48 -6.86
CA GLU A 258 27.83 9.29 -6.18
C GLU A 258 27.75 9.75 -4.71
N ASP A 259 26.80 10.63 -4.39
CA ASP A 259 26.62 11.24 -3.07
C ASP A 259 25.59 10.52 -2.16
N TYR A 260 24.75 9.61 -2.67
CA TYR A 260 23.63 9.01 -1.91
C TYR A 260 23.58 7.47 -1.96
N GLY A 261 23.42 6.86 -0.78
CA GLY A 261 23.27 5.41 -0.63
C GLY A 261 21.82 4.92 -0.74
N PRO A 262 21.59 3.60 -0.93
CA PRO A 262 20.25 2.99 -0.94
C PRO A 262 19.40 3.31 0.29
N GLU A 263 20.03 3.51 1.45
CA GLU A 263 19.39 3.87 2.70
C GLU A 263 18.66 5.22 2.65
N ASN A 264 19.14 6.15 1.81
CA ASN A 264 18.54 7.47 1.61
C ASN A 264 17.21 7.39 0.85
N TYR A 265 17.02 6.36 0.02
CA TYR A 265 15.81 6.16 -0.80
C TYR A 265 14.79 5.20 -0.16
N SER A 266 15.11 4.64 1.01
CA SER A 266 14.34 3.53 1.61
C SER A 266 12.90 3.89 2.02
N ASP A 267 12.58 5.16 2.23
CA ASP A 267 11.25 5.67 2.59
C ASP A 267 10.30 5.87 1.39
N MET A 268 10.86 6.09 0.20
CA MET A 268 10.10 6.16 -1.04
C MET A 268 10.07 4.84 -1.81
N PHE A 269 10.98 3.91 -1.49
CA PHE A 269 11.23 2.71 -2.29
C PHE A 269 10.02 1.75 -2.44
N LEU A 270 9.17 1.58 -1.42
CA LEU A 270 7.96 0.74 -1.52
C LEU A 270 6.70 1.60 -1.55
N SER A 271 5.83 1.37 -2.54
CA SER A 271 4.58 2.13 -2.71
C SER A 271 3.34 1.34 -2.29
N LYS A 272 3.16 0.11 -2.80
CA LYS A 272 2.01 -0.76 -2.48
C LYS A 272 2.45 -2.21 -2.38
N VAL A 273 1.79 -2.98 -1.51
CA VAL A 273 2.05 -4.42 -1.38
C VAL A 273 0.74 -5.18 -1.21
N VAL A 274 0.60 -6.29 -1.94
CA VAL A 274 -0.47 -7.28 -1.75
C VAL A 274 0.12 -8.63 -1.42
N VAL A 275 -0.63 -9.40 -0.64
CA VAL A 275 -0.28 -10.76 -0.25
C VAL A 275 -1.28 -11.75 -0.81
N TYR A 276 -0.75 -12.75 -1.51
CA TYR A 276 -1.49 -13.89 -2.02
C TYR A 276 -1.52 -15.01 -0.98
N SER A 277 -2.72 -15.58 -0.78
CA SER A 277 -3.02 -16.59 0.23
C SER A 277 -2.97 -16.07 1.68
N SER A 278 -3.64 -16.76 2.60
CA SER A 278 -3.58 -16.41 4.03
C SER A 278 -2.19 -16.77 4.55
N VAL A 279 -1.44 -15.74 4.96
CA VAL A 279 -0.12 -15.87 5.59
C VAL A 279 -0.22 -16.67 6.90
N LEU A 280 -1.39 -16.64 7.55
CA LEU A 280 -1.68 -17.26 8.84
C LEU A 280 -2.44 -18.58 8.76
N ASN A 281 -2.40 -19.31 7.64
CA ASN A 281 -2.70 -20.73 7.77
C ASN A 281 -1.54 -21.32 8.59
N ILE A 282 -1.71 -21.50 9.90
CA ILE A 282 -0.68 -21.92 10.88
C ILE A 282 0.23 -23.05 10.35
N ASN A 283 -0.29 -23.89 9.46
CA ASN A 283 0.47 -24.92 8.74
C ASN A 283 1.65 -24.38 7.89
N SER A 284 1.60 -23.14 7.37
CA SER A 284 2.69 -22.47 6.65
C SER A 284 3.77 -21.98 7.61
N ALA A 285 3.37 -21.36 8.73
CA ALA A 285 4.27 -20.88 9.78
C ALA A 285 5.07 -22.02 10.43
N PHE A 286 4.51 -23.24 10.44
CA PHE A 286 5.18 -24.45 10.93
C PHE A 286 5.84 -25.32 9.84
N GLY A 287 5.88 -24.87 8.58
CA GLY A 287 6.53 -25.63 7.50
C GLY A 287 5.90 -26.99 7.18
N LEU A 288 4.62 -27.19 7.53
CA LEU A 288 3.89 -28.46 7.38
C LEU A 288 3.22 -28.64 6.02
N TYR A 289 3.42 -27.73 5.06
CA TYR A 289 2.96 -27.97 3.69
C TYR A 289 3.82 -29.05 3.02
N PRO A 290 3.22 -30.12 2.48
CA PRO A 290 3.90 -30.92 1.48
C PRO A 290 4.30 -29.98 0.34
N ARG A 291 5.58 -29.98 -0.05
CA ARG A 291 6.17 -29.17 -1.15
C ARG A 291 5.45 -29.26 -2.51
N HIS A 292 4.39 -30.06 -2.61
CA HIS A 292 3.73 -30.43 -3.86
C HIS A 292 2.19 -30.25 -3.85
N ALA A 293 1.59 -29.65 -2.83
CA ALA A 293 0.14 -29.37 -2.83
C ALA A 293 -0.19 -27.96 -2.31
N CYS A 294 -0.78 -27.14 -3.18
CA CYS A 294 -1.20 -25.73 -3.03
C CYS A 294 -0.10 -24.65 -3.15
N PRO A 295 -0.39 -23.52 -3.83
CA PRO A 295 0.61 -22.50 -4.13
C PRO A 295 1.16 -21.86 -2.86
N SER A 296 2.49 -21.80 -2.76
CA SER A 296 3.20 -21.09 -1.69
C SER A 296 2.71 -19.64 -1.62
N PRO A 297 2.40 -19.10 -0.42
CA PRO A 297 2.10 -17.69 -0.25
C PRO A 297 3.22 -16.84 -0.86
N TYR A 298 2.82 -15.74 -1.49
CA TYR A 298 3.74 -14.81 -2.12
C TYR A 298 3.25 -13.37 -1.91
N VAL A 299 4.20 -12.46 -2.03
CA VAL A 299 3.97 -11.02 -1.98
C VAL A 299 4.26 -10.42 -3.35
N MET A 300 3.48 -9.43 -3.75
CA MET A 300 3.77 -8.57 -4.89
C MET A 300 3.80 -7.13 -4.43
N ALA A 301 4.82 -6.39 -4.86
CA ALA A 301 5.08 -5.02 -4.44
C ALA A 301 5.28 -4.09 -5.65
N ILE A 302 4.83 -2.85 -5.50
CA ILE A 302 5.26 -1.72 -6.33
C ILE A 302 6.52 -1.13 -5.70
N TYR A 303 7.61 -1.07 -6.45
CA TYR A 303 8.94 -0.69 -5.94
C TYR A 303 9.72 0.25 -6.85
N GLY A 304 10.64 1.01 -6.24
CA GLY A 304 11.59 1.91 -6.90
C GLY A 304 10.96 3.10 -7.62
N ASP A 305 11.79 3.97 -8.18
CA ASP A 305 11.38 5.25 -8.79
C ASP A 305 10.58 5.07 -10.09
N TYR A 306 10.80 3.96 -10.78
CA TYR A 306 9.97 3.57 -11.93
C TYR A 306 8.66 2.89 -11.52
N TYR A 307 8.40 2.75 -10.21
CA TYR A 307 7.25 2.06 -9.64
C TYR A 307 6.94 0.74 -10.36
N LYS A 308 7.93 -0.15 -10.44
CA LYS A 308 7.81 -1.46 -11.10
C LYS A 308 7.18 -2.51 -10.18
N LEU A 309 6.80 -3.64 -10.76
CA LEU A 309 6.23 -4.77 -10.02
C LEU A 309 7.30 -5.82 -9.72
N GLY A 310 7.46 -6.14 -8.44
CA GLY A 310 8.33 -7.22 -7.97
C GLY A 310 7.53 -8.25 -7.19
N PHE A 311 7.93 -9.53 -7.28
CA PHE A 311 7.32 -10.60 -6.52
C PHE A 311 8.34 -11.44 -5.76
N ALA A 312 7.92 -12.00 -4.63
CA ALA A 312 8.70 -12.96 -3.85
C ALA A 312 7.78 -13.94 -3.13
N ARG A 313 8.16 -15.21 -3.07
CA ARG A 313 7.51 -16.21 -2.21
C ARG A 313 8.05 -16.08 -0.78
N LEU A 314 7.25 -16.47 0.20
CA LEU A 314 7.74 -16.53 1.57
C LEU A 314 8.91 -17.53 1.67
N GLY A 315 10.06 -17.05 2.15
CA GLY A 315 11.30 -17.83 2.24
C GLY A 315 12.29 -17.59 1.10
N ASP A 316 11.89 -16.91 0.02
CA ASP A 316 12.80 -16.49 -1.03
C ASP A 316 13.89 -15.56 -0.48
N LYS A 317 15.04 -15.54 -1.15
CA LYS A 317 16.20 -14.71 -0.80
C LYS A 317 16.40 -13.52 -1.73
N VAL A 318 15.69 -13.50 -2.85
CA VAL A 318 15.75 -12.44 -3.86
C VAL A 318 14.35 -12.12 -4.38
N TRP A 319 14.13 -10.88 -4.77
CA TRP A 319 12.92 -10.48 -5.49
C TRP A 319 13.05 -10.85 -6.97
N THR A 320 11.94 -11.23 -7.58
CA THR A 320 11.86 -11.50 -9.02
C THR A 320 11.01 -10.43 -9.69
N ASP A 321 11.46 -9.97 -10.86
CA ASP A 321 10.73 -8.97 -11.65
C ASP A 321 9.44 -9.60 -12.22
N VAL A 322 8.36 -8.83 -12.25
CA VAL A 322 7.13 -9.21 -12.95
C VAL A 322 7.20 -8.62 -14.35
N CYS A 323 7.26 -9.48 -15.37
CA CYS A 323 7.42 -9.04 -16.75
C CYS A 323 6.12 -8.41 -17.26
N VAL A 324 6.03 -7.09 -17.17
CA VAL A 324 4.93 -6.28 -17.72
C VAL A 324 5.53 -5.19 -18.60
N PRO A 325 5.01 -4.93 -19.82
CA PRO A 325 5.54 -3.89 -20.72
C PRO A 325 5.11 -2.48 -20.29
N ALA A 326 5.19 -2.16 -18.99
CA ALA A 326 4.78 -0.88 -18.42
C ALA A 326 5.56 -0.57 -17.12
N PHE A 327 5.49 0.68 -16.70
CA PHE A 327 6.09 1.22 -15.47
C PHE A 327 5.12 2.24 -14.86
N ASN A 328 5.53 2.93 -13.79
CA ASN A 328 4.73 3.92 -13.06
C ASN A 328 3.42 3.33 -12.50
N PHE A 329 3.48 2.14 -11.89
CA PHE A 329 2.31 1.53 -11.28
C PHE A 329 1.82 2.35 -10.07
N SER A 330 0.53 2.68 -10.06
CA SER A 330 -0.12 3.47 -9.02
C SER A 330 -0.74 2.63 -7.91
N ASP A 331 -1.33 1.48 -8.25
CA ASP A 331 -1.95 0.57 -7.29
C ASP A 331 -2.00 -0.88 -7.81
N ILE A 332 -2.11 -1.82 -6.86
CA ILE A 332 -2.26 -3.26 -7.13
C ILE A 332 -3.31 -3.86 -6.19
N VAL A 333 -4.10 -4.81 -6.71
CA VAL A 333 -5.13 -5.53 -5.95
C VAL A 333 -5.16 -7.00 -6.32
N TYR A 334 -5.42 -7.87 -5.35
CA TYR A 334 -5.67 -9.28 -5.61
C TYR A 334 -7.17 -9.51 -5.83
N HIS A 335 -7.54 -10.21 -6.91
CA HIS A 335 -8.92 -10.62 -7.18
C HIS A 335 -8.96 -11.96 -7.89
N LYS A 336 -9.76 -12.90 -7.37
CA LYS A 336 -10.04 -14.22 -7.98
C LYS A 336 -8.81 -14.93 -8.59
N GLY A 337 -7.72 -15.03 -7.83
CA GLY A 337 -6.53 -15.78 -8.24
C GLY A 337 -5.45 -14.97 -8.95
N ASN A 338 -5.75 -13.76 -9.40
CA ASN A 338 -4.82 -12.90 -10.13
C ASN A 338 -4.54 -11.60 -9.37
N VAL A 339 -3.39 -10.99 -9.67
CA VAL A 339 -3.12 -9.61 -9.24
C VAL A 339 -3.46 -8.68 -10.40
N TYR A 340 -4.22 -7.64 -10.13
CA TYR A 340 -4.52 -6.58 -11.08
C TYR A 340 -3.72 -5.35 -10.70
N ALA A 341 -3.23 -4.62 -11.70
CA ALA A 341 -2.41 -3.43 -11.52
C ALA A 341 -2.95 -2.30 -12.38
N VAL A 342 -2.77 -1.06 -11.95
CA VAL A 342 -3.05 0.15 -12.74
C VAL A 342 -1.84 1.07 -12.72
N ASN A 343 -1.47 1.65 -13.86
CA ASN A 343 -0.37 2.64 -13.95
C ASN A 343 -0.88 4.08 -13.85
N CYS A 344 0.05 5.05 -13.81
CA CYS A 344 -0.27 6.48 -13.76
C CYS A 344 -1.10 6.95 -14.98
N HIS A 345 -0.89 6.36 -16.15
CA HIS A 345 -1.65 6.68 -17.38
C HIS A 345 -3.06 6.07 -17.41
N GLY A 346 -3.42 5.22 -16.44
CA GLY A 346 -4.72 4.56 -16.35
C GLY A 346 -4.85 3.25 -17.12
N ASN A 347 -3.76 2.69 -17.67
CA ASN A 347 -3.74 1.33 -18.21
C ASN A 347 -3.90 0.30 -17.08
N ILE A 348 -4.74 -0.70 -17.31
CA ILE A 348 -5.08 -1.77 -16.36
C ILE A 348 -4.51 -3.08 -16.86
N PHE A 349 -3.80 -3.77 -15.98
CA PHE A 349 -3.11 -5.02 -16.28
C PHE A 349 -3.64 -6.15 -15.40
N VAL A 350 -3.64 -7.36 -15.95
CA VAL A 350 -3.73 -8.59 -15.17
C VAL A 350 -2.38 -9.28 -15.14
N CYS A 351 -1.91 -9.59 -13.94
CA CYS A 351 -0.66 -10.29 -13.64
C CYS A 351 -1.03 -11.69 -13.13
N GLY A 352 -0.77 -12.70 -13.94
CA GLY A 352 -1.12 -14.09 -13.66
C GLY A 352 0.12 -14.99 -13.56
N CYS A 353 -0.01 -16.08 -12.83
CA CYS A 353 0.98 -17.16 -12.80
C CYS A 353 0.76 -18.22 -13.90
N ASP A 354 -0.30 -18.08 -14.71
CA ASP A 354 -0.70 -19.09 -15.67
C ASP A 354 -0.22 -18.74 -17.09
N GLY A 355 0.89 -19.37 -17.51
CA GLY A 355 1.31 -19.38 -18.91
C GLY A 355 2.81 -19.20 -19.11
N ASP A 356 3.61 -20.15 -18.63
CA ASP A 356 4.43 -21.02 -19.48
C ASP A 356 5.12 -22.05 -18.55
N GLU A 357 4.96 -23.33 -18.85
CA GLU A 357 5.59 -24.46 -18.13
C GLU A 357 7.13 -24.45 -18.22
N GLU A 358 7.71 -23.39 -18.81
CA GLU A 358 9.14 -23.16 -18.93
C GLU A 358 9.48 -21.75 -18.40
N GLY A 359 9.73 -21.63 -17.08
CA GLY A 359 10.53 -20.50 -16.56
C GLY A 359 10.07 -19.81 -15.27
N GLY A 360 8.90 -20.09 -14.70
CA GLY A 360 8.53 -19.56 -13.37
C GLY A 360 8.41 -18.02 -13.24
N HIS A 361 8.40 -17.28 -14.35
CA HIS A 361 8.26 -15.83 -14.38
C HIS A 361 6.78 -15.42 -14.36
N ILE A 362 6.40 -14.49 -13.47
CA ILE A 362 5.06 -13.87 -13.50
C ILE A 362 5.04 -12.85 -14.64
N ARG A 363 4.01 -12.93 -15.50
CA ARG A 363 3.81 -12.01 -16.63
C ARG A 363 2.53 -11.22 -16.45
N GLY A 364 2.56 -9.98 -16.92
CA GLY A 364 1.39 -9.11 -16.98
C GLY A 364 1.04 -8.73 -18.42
N ARG A 365 -0.25 -8.56 -18.68
CA ARG A 365 -0.75 -8.00 -19.94
C ARG A 365 -1.83 -6.96 -19.66
N GLU A 366 -1.92 -5.98 -20.54
CA GLU A 366 -2.97 -4.97 -20.50
C GLU A 366 -4.32 -5.60 -20.87
N ILE A 367 -5.38 -5.19 -20.18
CA ILE A 367 -6.75 -5.69 -20.40
C ILE A 367 -7.78 -4.57 -20.65
N ALA A 368 -7.44 -3.33 -20.30
CA ALA A 368 -8.25 -2.13 -20.50
C ALA A 368 -7.42 -0.88 -20.16
N TRP A 369 -7.94 0.30 -20.48
CA TRP A 369 -7.39 1.57 -19.99
C TRP A 369 -8.51 2.56 -19.68
N LEU A 370 -8.21 3.54 -18.84
CA LEU A 370 -9.02 4.72 -18.60
C LEU A 370 -8.19 5.97 -18.91
N GLU A 371 -8.70 6.83 -19.80
CA GLU A 371 -8.06 8.13 -20.05
C GLU A 371 -8.08 8.96 -18.76
N SER A 372 -6.90 9.33 -18.28
CA SER A 372 -6.69 10.05 -17.02
C SER A 372 -5.32 10.70 -17.03
N LYS A 373 -5.11 11.75 -16.23
CA LYS A 373 -3.81 12.43 -16.14
C LYS A 373 -2.86 11.65 -15.25
N ASP A 374 -1.56 11.70 -15.52
CA ASP A 374 -0.56 10.91 -14.80
C ASP A 374 -0.44 11.27 -13.32
N TRP A 375 -0.65 12.54 -12.97
CA TRP A 375 -0.63 13.02 -11.59
C TRP A 375 -1.91 12.70 -10.79
N GLU A 376 -2.96 12.17 -11.43
CA GLU A 376 -4.18 11.77 -10.73
C GLU A 376 -3.97 10.41 -10.05
N LYS A 377 -4.19 10.33 -8.73
CA LYS A 377 -3.95 9.08 -7.99
C LYS A 377 -5.05 8.06 -8.30
N LYS A 378 -4.64 6.85 -8.65
CA LYS A 378 -5.55 5.74 -9.01
C LYS A 378 -5.53 4.66 -7.95
N TYR A 379 -6.69 4.05 -7.70
CA TYR A 379 -6.84 2.95 -6.75
C TYR A 379 -7.68 1.83 -7.36
N LEU A 380 -7.27 0.59 -7.12
CA LEU A 380 -8.06 -0.59 -7.43
C LEU A 380 -8.63 -1.18 -6.14
N VAL A 381 -9.92 -1.51 -6.16
CA VAL A 381 -10.59 -2.09 -4.99
C VAL A 381 -11.58 -3.17 -5.40
N GLU A 382 -11.63 -4.26 -4.63
CA GLU A 382 -12.68 -5.26 -4.74
C GLU A 382 -13.92 -4.78 -3.95
N PRO A 383 -15.11 -4.67 -4.57
CA PRO A 383 -16.34 -4.34 -3.87
C PRO A 383 -16.74 -5.49 -2.92
N THR A 384 -17.57 -5.22 -1.92
CA THR A 384 -18.01 -6.22 -0.92
C THR A 384 -18.77 -7.39 -1.53
N SER A 385 -19.37 -7.18 -2.71
CA SER A 385 -20.02 -8.25 -3.49
C SER A 385 -19.04 -9.30 -4.04
N GLY A 386 -17.74 -8.98 -4.14
CA GLY A 386 -16.72 -9.80 -4.81
C GLY A 386 -16.98 -10.02 -6.31
N SER A 387 -17.88 -9.23 -6.92
CA SER A 387 -18.33 -9.48 -8.30
C SER A 387 -17.32 -9.06 -9.36
N GLY A 388 -16.42 -8.13 -9.05
CA GLY A 388 -15.43 -7.60 -9.98
C GLY A 388 -14.46 -6.65 -9.27
N LEU A 389 -14.11 -5.55 -9.94
CA LEU A 389 -13.24 -4.50 -9.41
C LEU A 389 -13.84 -3.12 -9.65
N LEU A 390 -13.44 -2.16 -8.81
CA LEU A 390 -13.63 -0.73 -9.04
C LEU A 390 -12.27 -0.06 -9.20
N LEU A 391 -12.20 0.91 -10.11
CA LEU A 391 -11.10 1.86 -10.27
C LEU A 391 -11.57 3.22 -9.78
N LEU A 392 -10.85 3.78 -8.81
CA LEU A 392 -11.08 5.12 -8.30
C LEU A 392 -9.98 6.05 -8.82
N VAL A 393 -10.36 7.24 -9.26
CA VAL A 393 -9.42 8.32 -9.60
C VAL A 393 -9.64 9.45 -8.59
N ARG A 394 -8.57 9.86 -7.90
CA ARG A 394 -8.55 10.93 -6.91
C ARG A 394 -7.97 12.19 -7.54
N TYR A 395 -8.75 13.26 -7.47
CA TYR A 395 -8.37 14.57 -7.98
C TYR A 395 -7.94 15.46 -6.83
N ARG A 396 -6.85 16.19 -7.05
CA ARG A 396 -6.24 17.09 -6.08
C ARG A 396 -6.09 18.47 -6.67
N LYS A 397 -6.11 19.47 -5.80
CA LYS A 397 -5.67 20.81 -6.12
C LYS A 397 -4.37 21.05 -5.37
N GLU A 398 -3.31 21.34 -6.12
CA GLU A 398 -2.04 21.79 -5.57
C GLU A 398 -2.21 23.19 -4.97
N LEU A 399 -1.55 23.41 -3.84
CA LEU A 399 -1.35 24.66 -3.14
C LEU A 399 0.17 24.87 -3.03
N ARG A 400 0.62 26.05 -2.59
CA ARG A 400 2.05 26.40 -2.66
C ARG A 400 2.97 25.35 -2.01
N LEU A 401 2.60 24.85 -0.83
CA LEU A 401 3.38 23.85 -0.05
C LEU A 401 2.53 22.66 0.39
N LYS A 402 1.30 22.55 -0.10
CA LYS A 402 0.29 21.57 0.32
C LYS A 402 -0.55 21.16 -0.87
N TYR A 403 -1.43 20.20 -0.65
CA TYR A 403 -2.49 19.91 -1.60
C TYR A 403 -3.75 19.54 -0.82
N ARG A 404 -4.87 19.49 -1.55
CA ARG A 404 -6.11 18.95 -0.98
C ARG A 404 -6.86 18.13 -2.01
N THR A 405 -7.50 17.08 -1.55
CA THR A 405 -8.45 16.34 -2.38
C THR A 405 -9.66 17.21 -2.66
N THR A 406 -10.10 17.21 -3.92
CA THR A 406 -11.31 17.94 -4.34
C THR A 406 -12.47 16.99 -4.57
N HIS A 407 -12.23 15.87 -5.24
CA HIS A 407 -13.26 14.87 -5.53
C HIS A 407 -12.66 13.54 -6.00
N PHE A 408 -13.53 12.56 -6.22
CA PHE A 408 -13.21 11.26 -6.80
C PHE A 408 -14.13 10.95 -7.98
N SER A 409 -13.63 10.16 -8.93
CA SER A 409 -14.46 9.45 -9.90
C SER A 409 -14.31 7.94 -9.69
N VAL A 410 -15.39 7.19 -9.92
CA VAL A 410 -15.44 5.74 -9.70
C VAL A 410 -15.85 5.06 -10.99
N TRP A 411 -15.15 3.98 -11.35
CA TRP A 411 -15.38 3.21 -12.56
C TRP A 411 -15.44 1.74 -12.21
N ARG A 412 -16.52 1.06 -12.59
CA ARG A 412 -16.64 -0.38 -12.46
C ARG A 412 -15.91 -1.07 -13.61
N LEU A 413 -15.09 -2.05 -13.28
CA LEU A 413 -14.41 -2.94 -14.21
C LEU A 413 -15.24 -4.21 -14.35
N ASP A 414 -15.93 -4.34 -15.47
CA ASP A 414 -16.72 -5.51 -15.82
C ASP A 414 -15.79 -6.57 -16.46
N LEU A 415 -15.24 -7.42 -15.61
CA LEU A 415 -14.32 -8.50 -15.97
C LEU A 415 -15.08 -9.68 -16.62
N LYS A 416 -14.68 -10.04 -17.83
CA LYS A 416 -15.22 -11.19 -18.57
C LYS A 416 -14.14 -12.25 -18.70
N TYR A 417 -14.40 -13.41 -18.10
CA TYR A 417 -13.55 -14.60 -18.17
C TYR A 417 -14.02 -15.46 -19.33
N SER A 418 -13.12 -15.81 -20.25
CA SER A 418 -13.43 -16.79 -21.30
C SER A 418 -13.21 -18.22 -20.77
N ASP A 419 -13.81 -19.21 -21.45
CA ASP A 419 -13.73 -20.63 -21.07
C ASP A 419 -12.29 -21.18 -21.10
N SER A 420 -11.42 -20.59 -21.92
CA SER A 420 -9.98 -20.71 -21.72
C SER A 420 -9.58 -19.68 -20.67
N LEU A 421 -9.22 -20.12 -19.45
CA LEU A 421 -8.72 -19.29 -18.32
C LEU A 421 -7.59 -18.28 -18.70
N LYS A 422 -7.14 -18.31 -19.95
CA LYS A 422 -6.14 -17.46 -20.57
C LYS A 422 -6.67 -16.14 -21.14
N ASP A 423 -7.98 -15.93 -21.33
CA ASP A 423 -8.50 -14.65 -21.86
C ASP A 423 -9.47 -13.96 -20.88
N ILE A 424 -8.97 -12.86 -20.31
CA ILE A 424 -9.70 -11.92 -19.46
C ILE A 424 -9.80 -10.64 -20.27
N SER A 425 -11.02 -10.21 -20.56
CA SER A 425 -11.28 -8.88 -21.11
C SER A 425 -12.00 -8.03 -20.08
N CYS A 426 -11.88 -6.70 -20.21
CA CYS A 426 -12.46 -5.76 -19.27
C CYS A 426 -13.13 -4.61 -20.03
N SER A 427 -14.31 -4.22 -19.60
CA SER A 427 -14.95 -2.96 -20.00
C SER A 427 -15.15 -2.09 -18.78
N LEU A 428 -14.95 -0.77 -18.94
CA LEU A 428 -15.17 0.18 -17.87
C LEU A 428 -16.54 0.84 -17.98
N LYS A 429 -17.18 1.07 -16.84
CA LYS A 429 -18.40 1.86 -16.73
C LYS A 429 -18.29 2.81 -15.56
N GLN A 430 -18.53 4.10 -15.78
CA GLN A 430 -18.55 5.07 -14.70
C GLN A 430 -19.70 4.77 -13.73
N GLU A 431 -19.39 4.77 -12.44
CA GLU A 431 -20.35 4.66 -11.35
C GLU A 431 -20.53 6.03 -10.70
N LYS A 432 -21.79 6.43 -10.53
CA LYS A 432 -22.13 7.69 -9.85
C LYS A 432 -22.35 7.50 -8.35
N GLU A 433 -22.59 6.26 -7.93
CA GLU A 433 -22.94 5.92 -6.55
C GLU A 433 -22.35 4.54 -6.20
N LEU A 434 -21.99 4.37 -4.93
CA LEU A 434 -21.53 3.10 -4.34
C LEU A 434 -22.68 2.38 -3.60
N GLY A 435 -23.86 2.99 -3.52
CA GLY A 435 -24.99 2.43 -2.79
C GLY A 435 -24.71 2.28 -1.30
N ASN A 436 -24.90 1.06 -0.77
CA ASN A 436 -24.74 0.78 0.66
C ASN A 436 -23.29 0.44 1.07
N GLU A 437 -22.33 0.73 0.21
CA GLU A 437 -20.92 0.45 0.45
C GLU A 437 -20.13 1.73 0.67
N SER A 438 -18.98 1.58 1.33
CA SER A 438 -18.01 2.64 1.56
C SER A 438 -16.62 2.11 1.26
N ILE A 439 -15.77 2.95 0.67
CA ILE A 439 -14.44 2.54 0.21
C ILE A 439 -13.38 3.27 1.03
N PHE A 440 -12.34 2.55 1.42
CA PHE A 440 -11.20 3.07 2.16
C PHE A 440 -9.95 3.02 1.27
N VAL A 441 -9.32 4.17 1.02
CA VAL A 441 -8.15 4.34 0.14
C VAL A 441 -7.01 5.11 0.81
N GLY A 442 -5.79 4.92 0.34
CA GLY A 442 -4.57 5.56 0.85
C GLY A 442 -3.32 4.73 0.53
N ASN A 443 -2.31 4.79 1.40
CA ASN A 443 -1.05 4.04 1.28
C ASN A 443 -1.18 2.52 1.48
N SER A 444 -2.29 2.05 2.07
CA SER A 444 -2.58 0.61 2.22
C SER A 444 -3.30 0.04 1.00
N SER A 445 -3.44 -1.29 0.95
CA SER A 445 -4.42 -1.90 0.05
C SER A 445 -5.82 -1.32 0.28
N SER A 446 -6.45 -0.88 -0.80
CA SER A 446 -7.80 -0.33 -0.77
C SER A 446 -8.81 -1.41 -0.37
N THR A 447 -9.86 -1.04 0.36
CA THR A 447 -10.88 -2.00 0.82
C THR A 447 -12.27 -1.40 0.77
N ALA A 448 -13.26 -2.20 0.36
CA ALA A 448 -14.67 -1.87 0.46
C ALA A 448 -15.28 -2.54 1.68
N VAL A 449 -16.18 -1.83 2.37
CA VAL A 449 -16.95 -2.36 3.49
C VAL A 449 -18.42 -1.97 3.34
N SER A 450 -19.31 -2.77 3.92
CA SER A 450 -20.71 -2.40 4.02
C SER A 450 -20.87 -1.23 4.98
N SER A 451 -21.79 -0.32 4.67
CA SER A 451 -22.13 0.79 5.55
C SER A 451 -22.72 0.28 6.88
N SER A 452 -22.75 1.16 7.86
CA SER A 452 -23.42 0.92 9.15
C SER A 452 -23.95 2.23 9.72
N GLU A 453 -24.48 2.19 10.94
CA GLU A 453 -24.82 3.42 11.66
C GLU A 453 -23.62 4.37 11.85
N ILE A 454 -22.39 3.84 11.75
CA ILE A 454 -21.16 4.60 11.97
C ILE A 454 -20.40 4.84 10.66
N ILE A 455 -20.35 3.85 9.78
CA ILE A 455 -19.73 4.00 8.45
C ILE A 455 -20.78 4.48 7.46
N LYS A 456 -20.63 5.73 6.99
CA LYS A 456 -21.60 6.37 6.10
C LYS A 456 -21.64 5.66 4.74
N PRO A 457 -22.82 5.28 4.22
CA PRO A 457 -22.93 4.70 2.88
C PRO A 457 -22.51 5.71 1.81
N ASN A 458 -22.21 5.23 0.61
CA ASN A 458 -21.94 6.06 -0.56
C ASN A 458 -20.78 7.06 -0.33
N CYS A 459 -19.76 6.65 0.43
CA CYS A 459 -18.66 7.50 0.85
C CYS A 459 -17.29 6.86 0.59
N ILE A 460 -16.29 7.69 0.33
CA ILE A 460 -14.89 7.30 0.19
C ILE A 460 -14.09 7.91 1.35
N TYR A 461 -13.53 7.06 2.19
CA TYR A 461 -12.66 7.40 3.30
C TYR A 461 -11.20 7.36 2.82
N PHE A 462 -10.50 8.48 2.85
CA PHE A 462 -9.14 8.56 2.34
C PHE A 462 -8.15 9.02 3.41
N THR A 463 -6.92 8.50 3.31
CA THR A 463 -5.76 9.06 4.00
C THR A 463 -4.85 9.79 3.01
N ASP A 464 -3.91 10.54 3.56
CA ASP A 464 -2.84 11.17 2.81
C ASP A 464 -1.89 10.10 2.26
N ASP A 465 -1.56 10.19 0.98
CA ASP A 465 -0.69 9.24 0.27
C ASP A 465 0.06 9.89 -0.92
N ASN A 466 0.21 11.23 -0.91
CA ASN A 466 1.09 11.90 -1.86
C ASN A 466 2.47 12.09 -1.24
N LYS A 467 3.44 11.24 -1.58
CA LYS A 467 4.75 11.24 -0.94
C LYS A 467 5.66 12.41 -1.35
N GLU A 468 5.41 13.02 -2.51
CA GLU A 468 6.26 14.09 -3.07
C GLU A 468 6.31 15.37 -2.22
N PRO A 469 5.20 15.93 -1.69
CA PRO A 469 5.24 17.16 -0.88
C PRO A 469 5.55 16.94 0.61
N TYR A 470 6.04 15.78 1.05
CA TYR A 470 6.27 15.50 2.47
C TYR A 470 7.44 16.25 3.11
N TYR A 471 8.23 16.99 2.32
CA TYR A 471 9.43 17.73 2.76
C TYR A 471 9.18 18.85 3.80
N HIS A 472 7.92 19.22 4.07
CA HIS A 472 7.58 20.26 5.05
C HIS A 472 7.02 19.67 6.36
N GLU A 473 5.71 19.43 6.41
CA GLU A 473 5.01 18.95 7.62
C GLU A 473 4.90 17.42 7.70
N GLY A 474 5.41 16.69 6.71
CA GLY A 474 5.16 15.26 6.53
C GLY A 474 3.75 14.95 6.02
N GLY A 475 3.46 13.66 5.82
CA GLY A 475 2.16 13.20 5.37
C GLY A 475 1.13 13.12 6.49
N GLY A 476 -0.14 13.29 6.15
CA GLY A 476 -1.29 13.17 7.05
C GLY A 476 -2.22 14.38 7.05
N HIS A 477 -1.97 15.38 6.19
CA HIS A 477 -2.76 16.61 6.15
C HIS A 477 -4.01 16.48 5.28
N ASP A 478 -3.96 15.67 4.21
CA ASP A 478 -5.09 15.46 3.30
C ASP A 478 -5.82 14.16 3.62
N MET A 479 -6.67 14.19 4.65
CA MET A 479 -7.51 13.06 5.09
C MET A 479 -8.98 13.47 5.22
N GLY A 480 -9.90 12.61 4.79
CA GLY A 480 -11.33 12.92 4.88
C GLY A 480 -12.27 11.84 4.37
N ILE A 481 -13.55 12.17 4.43
CA ILE A 481 -14.68 11.40 3.93
C ILE A 481 -15.29 12.18 2.79
N PHE A 482 -15.15 11.68 1.57
CA PHE A 482 -15.82 12.22 0.40
C PHE A 482 -17.19 11.59 0.25
N SER A 483 -18.25 12.42 0.23
CA SER A 483 -19.61 11.98 -0.09
C SER A 483 -19.82 11.98 -1.60
N MET A 484 -20.15 10.81 -2.17
CA MET A 484 -20.50 10.70 -3.60
C MET A 484 -21.83 11.40 -3.92
N GLU A 485 -22.74 11.51 -2.95
CA GLU A 485 -24.06 12.15 -3.13
C GLU A 485 -23.96 13.68 -3.10
N HIS A 486 -23.26 14.23 -2.11
CA HIS A 486 -23.19 15.67 -1.89
C HIS A 486 -21.95 16.32 -2.47
N HIS A 487 -20.96 15.54 -2.93
CA HIS A 487 -19.66 16.03 -3.40
C HIS A 487 -18.96 16.94 -2.38
N THR A 488 -19.08 16.58 -1.10
CA THR A 488 -18.46 17.29 0.02
C THR A 488 -17.41 16.42 0.69
N ILE A 489 -16.44 17.06 1.32
CA ILE A 489 -15.40 16.41 2.11
C ILE A 489 -15.49 16.89 3.55
N GLU A 490 -15.56 15.95 4.48
CA GLU A 490 -15.48 16.21 5.92
C GLU A 490 -14.33 15.40 6.56
N PRO A 491 -13.72 15.86 7.66
CA PRO A 491 -12.67 15.11 8.35
C PRO A 491 -13.23 13.88 9.11
N HIS A 492 -12.58 12.72 8.97
CA HIS A 492 -12.85 11.53 9.81
C HIS A 492 -12.04 11.49 11.12
N PHE A 493 -10.99 12.30 11.20
CA PHE A 493 -10.08 12.41 12.34
C PHE A 493 -9.79 13.88 12.62
N GLN A 494 -10.09 14.33 13.84
CA GLN A 494 -9.90 15.74 14.26
C GLN A 494 -8.51 16.00 14.86
N GLY A 495 -7.76 14.94 15.18
CA GLY A 495 -6.42 15.07 15.73
C GLY A 495 -5.38 15.38 14.66
N LYS A 496 -4.18 15.80 15.10
CA LYS A 496 -3.00 15.91 14.23
C LYS A 496 -2.22 14.60 14.28
N SER A 497 -1.86 14.08 13.12
CA SER A 497 -1.00 12.89 13.01
C SER A 497 -0.22 12.99 11.72
N TYR A 498 1.05 13.39 11.83
CA TYR A 498 1.90 13.67 10.68
C TYR A 498 3.22 12.93 10.81
N HIS A 499 3.71 12.38 9.70
CA HIS A 499 5.06 11.85 9.62
C HIS A 499 5.51 11.76 8.16
N PRO A 500 6.77 12.12 7.82
CA PRO A 500 7.28 12.07 6.45
C PRO A 500 7.43 10.64 5.93
N VAL A 501 7.76 9.67 6.79
CA VAL A 501 8.06 8.28 6.38
C VAL A 501 6.90 7.31 6.61
N SER A 502 6.04 7.60 7.58
CA SER A 502 5.01 6.67 8.06
C SER A 502 3.73 7.44 8.43
N PRO A 503 3.11 8.11 7.44
CA PRO A 503 1.88 8.86 7.67
C PRO A 503 0.72 7.92 8.06
N PRO A 504 -0.41 8.48 8.52
CA PRO A 504 -1.56 7.65 8.88
C PRO A 504 -2.07 6.79 7.72
N LEU A 505 -2.45 5.55 8.01
CA LEU A 505 -2.92 4.60 7.01
C LEU A 505 -4.10 3.75 7.52
N TRP A 506 -4.90 3.24 6.59
CA TRP A 506 -5.96 2.29 6.90
C TRP A 506 -5.42 0.89 7.15
N LEU A 507 -5.91 0.22 8.19
CA LEU A 507 -5.53 -1.15 8.52
C LEU A 507 -6.77 -1.98 8.84
N CYS A 508 -7.04 -2.99 8.00
CA CYS A 508 -8.14 -3.94 8.21
C CYS A 508 -7.61 -5.20 8.91
N LEU A 509 -7.99 -5.40 10.17
CA LEU A 509 -7.58 -6.55 10.98
C LEU A 509 -8.56 -7.72 10.73
N SER A 510 -8.51 -8.32 9.54
CA SER A 510 -9.54 -9.26 9.09
C SER A 510 -9.25 -10.75 9.34
N GLU A 511 -8.19 -11.12 10.06
CA GLU A 511 -7.93 -12.53 10.38
C GLU A 511 -7.93 -12.82 11.89
N PRO A 512 -9.02 -13.38 12.44
CA PRO A 512 -8.93 -14.26 13.58
C PRO A 512 -8.38 -15.60 13.11
N LEU A 513 -7.24 -16.04 13.67
CA LEU A 513 -6.74 -17.41 13.53
C LEU A 513 -7.89 -18.41 13.71
N THR A 514 -8.38 -19.00 12.63
CA THR A 514 -9.32 -20.13 12.69
C THR A 514 -8.54 -21.38 12.35
N VAL A 515 -8.14 -22.12 13.38
CA VAL A 515 -7.71 -23.50 13.25
C VAL A 515 -8.93 -24.29 12.77
N SER A 516 -9.00 -24.63 11.48
CA SER A 516 -9.92 -25.65 10.99
C SER A 516 -9.30 -27.01 11.30
N VAL A 517 -9.50 -27.51 12.51
CA VAL A 517 -9.19 -28.91 12.83
C VAL A 517 -10.10 -29.76 11.93
N HIS A 518 -9.53 -30.34 10.88
CA HIS A 518 -10.20 -31.41 10.15
C HIS A 518 -10.32 -32.59 11.11
N GLN A 519 -11.48 -32.72 11.75
CA GLN A 519 -11.88 -33.99 12.37
C GLN A 519 -11.96 -35.03 11.25
N THR A 520 -10.91 -35.83 11.12
CA THR A 520 -11.01 -37.09 10.39
C THR A 520 -11.92 -37.99 11.20
N SER A 521 -13.18 -38.06 10.81
CA SER A 521 -14.10 -39.06 11.31
C SER A 521 -13.58 -40.43 10.87
N LYS A 522 -12.90 -41.14 11.79
CA LYS A 522 -12.74 -42.58 11.67
C LYS A 522 -14.14 -43.19 11.77
N VAL A 523 -14.70 -43.54 10.61
CA VAL A 523 -15.86 -44.43 10.52
C VAL A 523 -15.44 -45.76 11.16
N ARG A 524 -16.22 -46.17 12.17
CA ARG A 524 -16.06 -47.43 12.91
C ARG A 524 -16.40 -48.64 12.06
#